data_AF-A0A438H039-F1
#
_entry.id   AF-A0A438H039-F1
#
_cell.length_a   1.000
_cell.length_b   1.000
_cell.length_c   1.000
_cell.angle_alpha   90.00
_cell.angle_beta   90.00
_cell.angle_gamma   90.00
#
_symmetry.space_group_name_H-M   'P 1'
#
loop_
_entity.id
_entity.type
_entity.pdbx_description
1 polymer ?
#
loop_
_entity_poly.entity_id
_entity_poly.type
_entity_poly.pdbx_seq_one_letter_code
_entity_poly.pdbx_strand_id
1 'polypeptide(L)'
;MTLPYEHFLKEKHQKISEIEAGLEEAVILIRKMDLEARSLQAGVKAMLLAKLREYKADLNKLKKEVKKITSPDTNQVAREELLESGMVDAHMVCLDQSVFSIFHSSKISTIFHRGCGFALL
;
A
#
# COMPACT_ATOMS: atom_id res chain seq x y z
N MET A 1 12.58 -28.19 17.33
CA MET A 1 12.28 -27.86 15.91
C MET A 1 11.10 -26.91 15.92
N THR A 2 11.31 -25.64 15.59
CA THR A 2 10.19 -24.72 15.32
C THR A 2 9.56 -25.13 13.99
N LEU A 3 8.24 -25.28 13.97
CA LEU A 3 7.51 -25.66 12.75
C LEU A 3 7.73 -24.59 11.66
N PRO A 4 7.80 -24.97 10.38
CA PRO A 4 8.08 -24.04 9.27
C PRO A 4 7.11 -22.84 9.20
N TYR A 5 5.91 -22.98 9.75
CA TYR A 5 4.92 -21.91 9.88
C TYR A 5 5.32 -20.79 10.86
N GLU A 6 5.97 -21.13 11.97
CA GLU A 6 6.42 -20.18 12.99
C GLU A 6 7.48 -19.22 12.44
N HIS A 7 8.37 -19.71 11.57
CA HIS A 7 9.37 -18.87 10.90
C HIS A 7 8.71 -17.83 10.00
N PHE A 8 7.72 -18.27 9.19
CA PHE A 8 6.99 -17.39 8.28
C PHE A 8 6.22 -16.30 9.02
N LEU A 9 5.53 -16.63 10.10
CA LEU A 9 4.79 -15.66 10.91
C LEU A 9 5.72 -14.64 11.57
N LYS A 10 6.87 -15.09 12.09
CA LYS A 10 7.88 -14.22 12.69
C LYS A 10 8.46 -13.24 11.65
N GLU A 11 8.79 -13.73 10.45
CA GLU A 11 9.27 -12.88 9.36
C GLU A 11 8.20 -11.86 8.92
N LYS A 12 6.94 -12.29 8.80
CA LYS A 12 5.81 -11.40 8.49
C LYS A 12 5.68 -10.29 9.53
N HIS A 13 5.70 -10.65 10.81
CA HIS A 13 5.56 -9.69 11.91
C HIS A 13 6.72 -8.68 11.90
N GLN A 14 7.96 -9.16 11.72
CA GLN A 14 9.13 -8.30 11.63
C GLN A 14 9.02 -7.28 10.48
N LYS A 15 8.62 -7.73 9.28
CA LYS A 15 8.42 -6.84 8.13
C LYS A 15 7.31 -5.82 8.36
N ILE A 16 6.22 -6.20 9.03
CA ILE A 16 5.14 -5.27 9.38
C ILE A 16 5.67 -4.18 10.31
N SER A 17 6.43 -4.55 11.35
CA SER A 17 7.03 -3.58 12.29
C SER A 17 7.98 -2.60 11.58
N GLU A 18 8.78 -3.09 10.62
CA GLU A 18 9.66 -2.23 9.81
C GLU A 18 8.86 -1.23 8.95
N ILE A 19 7.76 -1.68 8.34
CA ILE A 19 6.87 -0.82 7.57
C ILE A 19 6.22 0.22 8.47
N GLU A 20 5.74 -0.16 9.65
CA GLU A 20 5.11 0.75 10.61
C GLU A 20 6.10 1.83 11.07
N ALA A 21 7.34 1.45 11.42
CA ALA A 21 8.40 2.40 11.75
C ALA A 21 8.68 3.39 10.59
N GLY A 22 8.82 2.88 9.36
CA GLY A 22 9.02 3.73 8.18
C GLY A 22 7.84 4.68 7.91
N LEU A 23 6.60 4.25 8.18
CA LEU A 23 5.42 5.10 8.07
C LEU A 23 5.42 6.24 9.10
N GLU A 24 5.91 5.98 10.32
CA GLU A 24 6.06 7.00 11.36
C GLU A 24 7.15 8.02 11.00
N GLU A 25 8.30 7.55 10.53
CA GLU A 25 9.38 8.41 10.04
C GLU A 25 8.90 9.30 8.89
N ALA A 26 8.14 8.74 7.93
CA ALA A 26 7.56 9.50 6.83
C ALA A 26 6.59 10.59 7.30
N VAL A 27 5.79 10.36 8.35
CA VAL A 27 4.94 11.40 8.95
C VAL A 27 5.78 12.55 9.47
N ILE A 28 6.85 12.24 10.21
CA ILE A 28 7.75 13.24 10.79
C ILE A 28 8.41 14.04 9.67
N LEU A 29 8.87 13.38 8.61
CA LEU A 29 9.50 14.03 7.47
C LEU A 29 8.55 14.97 6.74
N ILE A 30 7.32 14.54 6.43
CA ILE A 30 6.28 15.40 5.82
C ILE A 30 6.02 16.62 6.70
N ARG A 31 6.00 16.45 8.03
CA ARG A 31 5.81 17.58 8.96
C ARG A 31 6.97 18.57 8.91
N LYS A 32 8.22 18.10 8.85
CA LYS A 32 9.41 18.95 8.69
C LYS A 32 9.36 19.73 7.37
N MET A 33 9.09 19.04 6.27
CA MET A 33 8.95 19.67 4.95
C MET A 33 7.83 20.72 4.92
N ASP A 34 6.70 20.49 5.59
CA ASP A 34 5.61 21.47 5.70
C ASP A 34 6.04 22.74 6.46
N LEU A 35 6.88 22.61 7.49
CA LEU A 35 7.43 23.76 8.22
C LEU A 35 8.44 24.53 7.36
N GLU A 36 9.33 23.83 6.67
CA GLU A 36 10.32 24.45 5.78
C GLU A 36 9.67 25.16 4.59
N ALA A 37 8.67 24.53 3.96
CA ALA A 37 7.95 25.09 2.82
C ALA A 37 7.22 26.40 3.17
N ARG A 38 6.80 26.60 4.42
CA ARG A 38 6.11 27.82 4.86
C ARG A 38 7.00 29.06 4.81
N SER A 39 8.31 28.88 4.93
CA SER A 39 9.34 29.95 4.91
C SER A 39 9.77 30.35 3.50
N LEU A 40 9.32 29.63 2.47
CA LEU A 40 9.67 29.91 1.08
C LEU A 40 8.79 31.01 0.46
N GLN A 41 9.28 31.59 -0.64
CA GLN A 41 8.53 32.55 -1.45
C GLN A 41 7.25 31.93 -2.04
N ALA A 42 6.23 32.76 -2.29
CA ALA A 42 4.87 32.34 -2.60
C ALA A 42 4.74 31.33 -3.76
N GLY A 43 5.49 31.53 -4.85
CA GLY A 43 5.42 30.64 -6.03
C GLY A 43 5.89 29.21 -5.73
N VAL A 44 7.09 29.07 -5.17
CA VAL A 44 7.66 27.76 -4.82
C VAL A 44 6.89 27.11 -3.66
N LYS A 45 6.49 27.91 -2.68
CA LYS A 45 5.68 27.47 -1.53
C LYS A 45 4.37 26.80 -1.96
N ALA A 46 3.61 27.43 -2.86
CA ALA A 46 2.31 26.90 -3.28
C ALA A 46 2.44 25.51 -3.92
N MET A 47 3.42 25.34 -4.81
CA MET A 47 3.68 24.06 -5.48
C MET A 47 4.09 22.97 -4.50
N LEU A 48 5.02 23.26 -3.57
CA LEU A 48 5.48 22.28 -2.59
C LEU A 48 4.38 21.89 -1.59
N LEU A 49 3.56 22.85 -1.13
CA LEU A 49 2.43 22.55 -0.26
C LEU A 49 1.36 21.69 -0.95
N ALA A 50 1.17 21.83 -2.26
CA ALA A 50 0.29 20.93 -3.02
C ALA A 50 0.84 19.49 -2.99
N LYS A 51 2.13 19.31 -3.26
CA LYS A 51 2.78 17.99 -3.18
C LYS A 51 2.74 17.36 -1.79
N LEU A 52 2.92 18.17 -0.75
CA LEU A 52 2.81 17.67 0.63
C LEU A 52 1.39 17.19 0.99
N ARG A 53 0.35 17.78 0.39
CA ARG A 53 -1.03 17.31 0.57
C ARG A 53 -1.26 15.96 -0.12
N GLU A 54 -0.72 15.78 -1.33
CA GLU A 54 -0.74 14.50 -2.05
C GLU A 54 -0.04 13.42 -1.22
N TYR A 55 1.20 13.66 -0.79
CA TYR A 55 1.97 12.70 0.02
C TYR A 55 1.27 12.35 1.34
N LYS A 56 0.63 13.33 2.00
CA LYS A 56 -0.15 13.05 3.20
C LYS A 56 -1.36 12.16 2.92
N ALA A 57 -2.04 12.35 1.80
CA ALA A 57 -3.18 11.52 1.40
C ALA A 57 -2.73 10.08 1.07
N ASP A 58 -1.64 9.92 0.33
CA ASP A 58 -1.07 8.61 0.00
C ASP A 58 -0.60 7.87 1.25
N LEU A 59 0.06 8.57 2.17
CA LEU A 59 0.50 8.00 3.44
C LEU A 59 -0.69 7.53 4.29
N ASN A 60 -1.79 8.29 4.30
CA ASN A 60 -3.02 7.87 4.97
C ASN A 60 -3.65 6.62 4.32
N LYS A 61 -3.56 6.49 2.99
CA LYS A 61 -4.01 5.30 2.29
C LYS A 61 -3.13 4.10 2.66
N LEU A 62 -1.80 4.25 2.62
CA LEU A 62 -0.87 3.20 3.01
C LEU A 62 -1.09 2.74 4.45
N LYS A 63 -1.27 3.67 5.41
CA LYS A 63 -1.61 3.34 6.79
C LYS A 63 -2.89 2.50 6.91
N LYS A 64 -3.90 2.78 6.10
CA LYS A 64 -5.14 1.97 6.08
C LYS A 64 -4.88 0.57 5.54
N GLU A 65 -4.11 0.43 4.47
CA GLU A 65 -3.76 -0.89 3.92
C GLU A 65 -2.91 -1.71 4.89
N VAL A 66 -1.94 -1.10 5.58
CA VAL A 66 -1.16 -1.78 6.62
C VAL A 66 -2.04 -2.24 7.77
N LYS A 67 -3.00 -1.43 8.21
CA LYS A 67 -3.97 -1.85 9.23
C LYS A 67 -4.81 -3.06 8.81
N LYS A 68 -5.15 -3.20 7.52
CA LYS A 68 -5.90 -4.36 7.04
C LYS A 68 -5.10 -5.66 7.12
N ILE A 69 -3.78 -5.62 6.90
CA ILE A 69 -2.90 -6.80 6.96
C ILE A 69 -2.46 -7.14 8.40
N THR A 70 -2.52 -6.17 9.32
CA THR A 70 -2.18 -6.35 10.73
C THR A 70 -3.41 -6.66 11.59
N SER A 71 -4.60 -6.18 11.19
CA SER A 71 -5.85 -6.56 11.83
C SER A 71 -6.02 -8.08 11.75
N PRO A 72 -6.26 -8.79 12.86
CA PRO A 72 -6.75 -10.15 12.78
C PRO A 72 -8.10 -10.10 12.07
N ASP A 73 -8.15 -10.54 10.83
CA ASP A 73 -9.43 -10.74 10.17
C ASP A 73 -10.13 -11.84 10.96
N THR A 74 -11.21 -11.49 11.66
CA THR A 74 -11.98 -12.42 12.48
C THR A 74 -12.50 -13.60 11.64
N ASN A 75 -12.62 -13.42 10.32
CA ASN A 75 -12.93 -14.51 9.40
C ASN A 75 -11.75 -15.43 9.08
N GLN A 76 -10.51 -14.95 9.18
CA GLN A 76 -9.31 -15.73 8.88
C GLN A 76 -8.98 -16.72 10.00
N VAL A 77 -9.15 -16.32 11.27
CA VAL A 77 -9.01 -17.21 12.44
C VAL A 77 -10.06 -18.33 12.40
N ALA A 78 -11.31 -18.00 12.08
CA ALA A 78 -12.38 -18.99 11.91
C ALA A 78 -12.14 -19.91 10.70
N ARG A 79 -11.49 -19.41 9.64
CA ARG A 79 -11.13 -20.20 8.46
C ARG A 79 -9.94 -21.11 8.72
N GLU A 80 -8.97 -20.71 9.54
CA GLU A 80 -7.82 -21.54 9.92
C GLU A 80 -8.25 -22.68 10.86
N GLU A 81 -9.14 -22.42 11.84
CA GLU A 81 -9.74 -23.49 12.66
C GLU A 81 -10.60 -24.46 11.83
N LEU A 82 -11.34 -23.95 10.83
CA LEU A 82 -12.17 -24.79 9.96
C LEU A 82 -11.31 -25.62 9.00
N LEU A 83 -10.22 -25.06 8.47
CA LEU A 83 -9.26 -25.76 7.62
C LEU A 83 -8.50 -26.86 8.40
N GLU A 84 -8.22 -26.68 9.70
CA GLU A 84 -7.61 -27.72 10.54
C GLU A 84 -8.55 -28.92 10.78
N SER A 85 -9.87 -28.71 10.79
CA SER A 85 -10.88 -29.78 10.90
C SER A 85 -11.19 -30.53 9.58
N GLY A 86 -10.66 -30.04 8.44
CA GLY A 86 -11.02 -30.50 7.10
C GLY A 86 -9.92 -31.21 6.31
N MET A 87 -8.75 -31.51 6.91
CA MET A 87 -7.63 -32.19 6.22
C MET A 87 -7.66 -33.73 6.33
N VAL A 88 -8.84 -34.33 6.55
CA VAL A 88 -9.05 -35.75 6.25
C VAL A 88 -9.73 -35.84 4.89
N ASP A 89 -8.90 -36.09 3.88
CA ASP A 89 -9.26 -36.57 2.55
C ASP A 89 -9.86 -35.57 1.54
N ALA A 90 -8.99 -34.88 0.80
CA ALA A 90 -9.32 -34.39 -0.55
C ALA A 90 -8.03 -34.25 -1.37
N HIS A 91 -7.40 -35.38 -1.66
CA HIS A 91 -6.50 -35.46 -2.80
C HIS A 91 -7.35 -35.32 -4.07
N MET A 92 -6.91 -34.42 -4.96
CA MET A 92 -7.37 -34.24 -6.35
C MET A 92 -8.47 -33.19 -6.60
N VAL A 93 -8.21 -32.41 -7.66
CA VAL A 93 -9.08 -31.47 -8.39
C VAL A 93 -9.05 -30.00 -7.91
N CYS A 94 -8.31 -29.15 -8.65
CA CYS A 94 -8.94 -28.10 -9.47
C CYS A 94 -7.88 -27.41 -10.36
N LEU A 95 -7.98 -27.68 -11.66
CA LEU A 95 -7.39 -26.87 -12.72
C LEU A 95 -8.02 -25.45 -12.72
N ASP A 96 -7.18 -24.46 -13.05
CA ASP A 96 -7.57 -23.14 -13.57
C ASP A 96 -7.99 -22.04 -12.58
N GLN A 97 -7.02 -21.19 -12.20
CA GLN A 97 -7.27 -19.82 -11.72
C GLN A 97 -6.44 -18.81 -12.53
N SER A 98 -6.38 -19.02 -13.86
CA SER A 98 -5.69 -18.12 -14.78
C SER A 98 -6.43 -16.78 -15.05
N VAL A 99 -7.59 -16.57 -14.42
CA VAL A 99 -8.51 -15.47 -14.76
C VAL A 99 -8.39 -14.20 -13.90
N PHE A 100 -7.63 -14.17 -12.80
CA PHE A 100 -7.52 -12.95 -11.97
C PHE A 100 -6.39 -11.98 -12.40
N SER A 101 -5.50 -12.40 -13.30
CA SER A 101 -4.32 -11.60 -13.68
C SER A 101 -4.57 -10.56 -14.79
N ILE A 102 -5.77 -10.54 -15.41
CA ILE A 102 -6.00 -9.73 -16.63
C ILE A 102 -6.62 -8.34 -16.37
N PHE A 103 -7.11 -8.03 -15.16
CA PHE A 103 -7.92 -6.80 -14.98
C PHE A 103 -7.20 -5.54 -14.46
N HIS A 104 -5.88 -5.55 -14.23
CA HIS A 104 -5.20 -4.38 -13.66
C HIS A 104 -4.03 -3.78 -14.46
N SER A 105 -3.85 -4.18 -15.72
CA SER A 105 -2.84 -3.55 -16.59
C SER A 105 -3.47 -3.05 -17.88
N SER A 106 -4.13 -1.89 -17.82
CA SER A 106 -4.28 -0.93 -18.95
C SER A 106 -5.18 0.24 -18.54
N LYS A 107 -4.55 1.37 -18.20
CA LYS A 107 -5.00 2.78 -18.31
C LYS A 107 -4.53 3.60 -17.12
N ILE A 108 -3.29 4.10 -17.18
CA ILE A 108 -2.84 5.45 -16.74
C ILE A 108 -1.57 5.75 -17.55
N SER A 109 -1.73 5.93 -18.86
CA SER A 109 -0.69 6.53 -19.70
C SER A 109 -1.38 7.30 -20.82
N THR A 110 -1.87 8.49 -20.50
CA THR A 110 -2.20 9.58 -21.45
C THR A 110 -2.66 10.82 -20.69
N ILE A 111 -1.79 11.46 -19.91
CA ILE A 111 -1.88 12.92 -19.63
C ILE A 111 -0.46 13.49 -19.66
N PHE A 112 0.18 13.40 -20.82
CA PHE A 112 1.36 14.20 -21.14
C PHE A 112 1.41 14.41 -22.65
N HIS A 113 0.47 15.18 -23.18
CA HIS A 113 0.61 15.97 -24.42
C HIS A 113 -0.72 16.70 -24.70
N ARG A 114 -0.87 17.90 -24.14
CA ARG A 114 -1.57 18.98 -24.83
C ARG A 114 -0.85 20.26 -24.48
N GLY A 115 0.26 20.43 -25.19
CA GLY A 115 1.03 21.65 -25.20
C GLY A 115 0.18 22.81 -25.67
N CYS A 116 0.47 23.96 -25.08
CA CYS A 116 0.23 25.26 -25.63
C CYS A 116 0.60 25.31 -27.12
N GLY A 117 -0.29 25.90 -27.92
CA GLY A 117 -0.11 26.13 -29.34
C GLY A 117 -1.09 27.19 -29.81
N PHE A 118 -0.95 28.39 -29.23
CA PHE A 118 -1.55 29.62 -29.70
C PHE A 118 -0.71 30.08 -30.91
N ALA A 119 -1.26 30.10 -32.13
CA ALA A 119 -0.74 30.89 -33.24
C ALA A 119 -1.68 30.86 -34.46
N LEU A 120 -2.28 32.03 -34.74
CA LEU A 120 -2.53 32.65 -36.05
C LEU A 120 -2.67 31.76 -37.30
N LEU A 121 -3.88 31.69 -37.87
CA LEU A 121 -4.28 32.46 -39.06
C LEU A 121 -5.81 32.38 -39.26
#